data_AF-A0A848X8S3-F1
#
_entry.id   AF-A0A848X8S3-F1
#
_cell.length_a   1.000
_cell.length_b   1.000
_cell.length_c   1.000
_cell.angle_alpha   90.00
_cell.angle_beta   90.00
_cell.angle_gamma   90.00
#
_symmetry.space_group_name_H-M   'P 1'
#
loop_
_entity.id
_entity.type
_entity.pdbx_description
1 polymer ?
#
loop_
_entity_poly.entity_id
_entity_poly.type
_entity_poly.pdbx_seq_one_letter_code
_entity_poly.pdbx_strand_id
1 'polypeptide(L)'
;DFVHVIEEDPVNEDLLFVGTDVGAYASTDRGRSWQRFMNGLPTVPVHDLEVHPRDKELVAGTHGRSIWVVDIAPLQGMSDAVVAEGALFEPGPAFQFGYPAHGGESYGQQHWGRPSPGSVATVSYYLTAEQVESLSEAVADEAEAGEAEAGEEGGSPGGAGRERGPQVEITVIGSDGETFATIQGPADEGLNRLTWDMRGEAPEAAGPGPYQARQRAEIAERAVAVRDSLVDADWNEQFLDRMIGMFTGEADMSQLAAMFGGGGAPSGDPESFRERPGESPPGGGGGFNFGQMRELAELLVPGAGMSQLSRMFRGGGGGRQAPLAEPGAYTLRMTVGDETLSTRLEIDRIGELTGENSPFEEEWARLLERLGRMR
;
A
#
# COMPACT_ATOMS: atom_id res chain seq x y z
N ASP A 1 33.30 -7.55 16.77
CA ASP A 1 32.13 -7.70 17.66
C ASP A 1 32.32 -8.83 18.61
N PHE A 2 31.89 -8.65 19.85
CA PHE A 2 31.74 -9.75 20.80
C PHE A 2 30.39 -10.42 20.59
N VAL A 3 30.39 -11.74 20.71
CA VAL A 3 29.17 -12.55 20.75
C VAL A 3 28.71 -12.61 22.20
N HIS A 4 27.45 -12.24 22.44
CA HIS A 4 26.83 -12.26 23.78
C HIS A 4 25.98 -13.50 24.00
N VAL A 5 25.28 -13.94 22.95
CA VAL A 5 24.32 -15.04 23.01
C VAL A 5 24.31 -15.80 21.68
N ILE A 6 24.11 -17.11 21.76
CA ILE A 6 23.81 -17.98 20.64
C ILE A 6 22.55 -18.77 21.00
N GLU A 7 21.63 -18.87 20.07
CA GLU A 7 20.36 -19.59 20.22
C GLU A 7 20.15 -20.50 19.02
N GLU A 8 19.83 -21.77 19.28
CA GLU A 8 19.49 -22.77 18.25
C GLU A 8 17.98 -22.85 18.11
N ASP A 9 17.48 -22.91 16.89
CA ASP A 9 16.05 -23.07 16.66
C ASP A 9 15.56 -24.46 17.12
N PRO A 10 14.44 -24.53 17.85
CA PRO A 10 13.95 -25.81 18.40
C PRO A 10 13.31 -26.73 17.34
N VAL A 11 13.08 -26.25 16.12
CA VAL A 11 12.42 -26.99 15.03
C VAL A 11 13.41 -27.35 13.92
N ASN A 12 14.29 -26.43 13.54
CA ASN A 12 15.31 -26.62 12.52
C ASN A 12 16.71 -26.46 13.10
N GLU A 13 17.39 -27.57 13.31
CA GLU A 13 18.72 -27.63 13.92
C GLU A 13 19.85 -26.99 13.06
N ASP A 14 19.56 -26.70 11.78
CA ASP A 14 20.45 -25.95 10.90
C ASP A 14 20.37 -24.43 11.09
N LEU A 15 19.27 -23.96 11.70
CA LEU A 15 18.98 -22.56 11.96
C LEU A 15 19.54 -22.11 13.31
N LEU A 16 20.53 -21.23 13.27
CA LEU A 16 21.17 -20.65 14.45
C LEU A 16 21.08 -19.13 14.44
N PHE A 17 20.92 -18.54 15.61
CA PHE A 17 20.91 -17.09 15.81
C PHE A 17 22.02 -16.66 16.76
N VAL A 18 22.64 -15.52 16.48
CA VAL A 18 23.69 -14.95 17.33
C VAL A 18 23.43 -13.48 17.58
N GLY A 19 23.50 -13.09 18.85
CA GLY A 19 23.46 -11.69 19.30
C GLY A 19 24.85 -11.12 19.53
N THR A 20 25.11 -9.93 19.00
CA THR A 20 26.40 -9.24 19.04
C THR A 20 26.28 -7.79 19.50
N ASP A 21 27.39 -7.08 19.64
CA ASP A 21 27.42 -5.63 19.92
C ASP A 21 26.74 -4.74 18.86
N VAL A 22 26.55 -5.24 17.64
CA VAL A 22 26.08 -4.44 16.49
C VAL A 22 24.78 -4.95 15.86
N GLY A 23 24.21 -6.00 16.43
CA GLY A 23 22.93 -6.58 16.00
C GLY A 23 22.89 -8.10 16.13
N ALA A 24 21.90 -8.69 15.47
CA ALA A 24 21.74 -10.14 15.37
C ALA A 24 22.21 -10.66 14.00
N TYR A 25 22.61 -11.93 13.98
CA TYR A 25 22.97 -12.69 12.79
C TYR A 25 22.21 -14.01 12.81
N ALA A 26 21.91 -14.53 11.62
CA ALA A 26 21.30 -15.85 11.45
C ALA A 26 22.19 -16.70 10.53
N SER A 27 22.20 -17.99 10.79
CA SER A 27 22.82 -19.02 9.96
C SER A 27 21.75 -20.04 9.61
N THR A 28 21.68 -20.46 8.36
CA THR A 28 20.80 -21.55 7.89
C THR A 28 21.57 -22.82 7.55
N ASP A 29 22.85 -22.93 7.93
CA ASP A 29 23.75 -24.04 7.55
C ASP A 29 24.62 -24.56 8.72
N ARG A 30 24.13 -24.46 9.95
CA ARG A 30 24.86 -24.80 11.20
C ARG A 30 26.14 -24.02 11.46
N GLY A 31 26.11 -22.74 11.13
CA GLY A 31 27.15 -21.78 11.45
C GLY A 31 28.35 -21.85 10.52
N ARG A 32 28.22 -22.51 9.36
CA ARG A 32 29.25 -22.47 8.31
C ARG A 32 29.28 -21.09 7.66
N SER A 33 28.11 -20.46 7.50
CA SER A 33 27.97 -19.08 7.05
C SER A 33 26.98 -18.31 7.93
N TRP A 34 27.17 -16.99 8.00
CA TRP A 34 26.36 -16.10 8.83
C TRP A 34 25.91 -14.90 8.01
N GLN A 35 24.62 -14.59 8.10
CA GLN A 35 24.01 -13.44 7.45
C GLN A 35 23.50 -12.47 8.51
N ARG A 36 23.60 -11.17 8.23
CA ARG A 36 23.14 -10.15 9.17
C ARG A 36 21.62 -10.14 9.21
N PHE A 37 21.05 -10.29 10.39
CA PHE A 37 19.60 -10.39 10.60
C PHE A 37 18.99 -8.98 10.74
N MET A 38 19.06 -8.18 9.66
CA MET A 38 18.72 -6.74 9.64
C MET A 38 17.41 -6.42 8.91
N ASN A 39 16.40 -7.27 9.03
CA ASN A 39 15.08 -6.93 8.51
C ASN A 39 14.33 -6.05 9.53
N GLY A 40 14.76 -4.79 9.65
CA GLY A 40 14.16 -3.79 10.56
C GLY A 40 14.75 -3.72 11.97
N LEU A 41 15.66 -4.63 12.35
CA LEU A 41 16.44 -4.49 13.60
C LEU A 41 17.49 -3.37 13.43
N PRO A 42 17.52 -2.36 14.31
CA PRO A 42 18.53 -1.31 14.26
C PRO A 42 19.91 -1.85 14.65
N THR A 43 20.98 -1.10 14.36
CA THR A 43 22.33 -1.43 14.87
C THR A 43 22.35 -1.16 16.38
N VAL A 44 22.21 -2.23 17.17
CA VAL A 44 22.13 -2.20 18.64
C VAL A 44 22.71 -3.49 19.23
N PRO A 45 23.36 -3.45 20.41
CA PRO A 45 23.77 -4.67 21.08
C PRO A 45 22.58 -5.56 21.40
N VAL A 46 22.70 -6.85 21.09
CA VAL A 46 21.74 -7.90 21.42
C VAL A 46 22.38 -8.80 22.46
N HIS A 47 21.84 -8.80 23.68
CA HIS A 47 22.40 -9.53 24.81
C HIS A 47 21.70 -10.87 25.07
N ASP A 48 20.47 -11.02 24.58
CA ASP A 48 19.67 -12.23 24.80
C ASP A 48 18.78 -12.50 23.59
N LEU A 49 18.53 -13.78 23.33
CA LEU A 49 17.73 -14.29 22.21
C LEU A 49 16.94 -15.51 22.71
N GLU A 50 15.66 -15.58 22.36
CA GLU A 50 14.80 -16.73 22.65
C GLU A 50 13.91 -17.01 21.45
N VAL A 51 13.77 -18.28 21.06
CA VAL A 51 12.81 -18.69 20.04
C VAL A 51 11.53 -19.19 20.69
N HIS A 52 10.40 -18.56 20.38
CA HIS A 52 9.10 -19.01 20.86
C HIS A 52 8.59 -20.19 20.01
N PRO A 53 8.48 -21.42 20.55
CA PRO A 53 8.27 -22.62 19.75
C PRO A 53 6.86 -22.71 19.11
N ARG A 54 5.84 -22.11 19.74
CA ARG A 54 4.46 -22.10 19.20
C ARG A 54 4.31 -21.11 18.05
N ASP A 55 4.66 -19.85 18.32
CA ASP A 55 4.44 -18.72 17.43
C ASP A 55 5.56 -18.55 16.38
N LYS A 56 6.66 -19.31 16.51
CA LYS A 56 7.82 -19.28 15.61
C LYS A 56 8.39 -17.88 15.48
N GLU A 57 8.52 -17.21 16.63
CA GLU A 57 9.05 -15.85 16.71
C GLU A 57 10.42 -15.85 17.40
N LEU A 58 11.34 -15.04 16.88
CA LEU A 58 12.58 -14.72 17.57
C LEU A 58 12.38 -13.47 18.41
N VAL A 59 12.60 -13.59 19.71
CA VAL A 59 12.54 -12.51 20.68
C VAL A 59 13.97 -12.08 21.03
N ALA A 60 14.29 -10.81 20.79
CA ALA A 60 15.62 -10.25 21.05
C ALA A 60 15.60 -9.21 22.17
N GLY A 61 16.42 -9.45 23.19
CA GLY A 61 16.72 -8.51 24.27
C GLY A 61 17.81 -7.53 23.84
N THR A 62 17.41 -6.31 23.49
CA THR A 62 18.36 -5.28 23.01
C THR A 62 18.82 -4.34 24.12
N HIS A 63 20.04 -3.82 24.00
CA HIS A 63 20.55 -2.79 24.91
C HIS A 63 20.01 -1.40 24.56
N GLY A 64 19.07 -0.90 25.36
CA GLY A 64 18.55 0.47 25.25
C GLY A 64 17.43 0.66 24.22
N ARG A 65 16.96 -0.41 23.54
CA ARG A 65 15.82 -0.36 22.60
C ARG A 65 14.70 -1.36 22.91
N SER A 66 14.65 -1.85 24.16
CA SER A 66 13.64 -2.80 24.66
C SER A 66 13.69 -4.16 23.93
N ILE A 67 12.53 -4.81 23.78
CA ILE A 67 12.37 -6.11 23.14
C ILE A 67 12.05 -5.90 21.66
N TRP A 68 12.65 -6.72 20.81
CA TRP A 68 12.31 -6.83 19.39
C TRP A 68 11.80 -8.24 19.10
N VAL A 69 10.78 -8.36 18.27
CA VAL A 69 10.13 -9.64 17.95
C VAL A 69 9.93 -9.72 16.45
N VAL A 70 10.22 -10.89 15.86
CA VAL A 70 9.97 -11.14 14.45
C VAL A 70 9.55 -12.59 14.22
N ASP A 71 8.63 -12.78 13.28
CA ASP A 71 8.33 -14.10 12.71
C ASP A 71 9.54 -14.66 11.95
N ILE A 72 9.96 -15.87 12.34
CA ILE A 72 11.04 -16.65 11.73
C ILE A 72 10.54 -17.94 11.06
N ALA A 73 9.23 -18.15 10.95
CA ALA A 73 8.69 -19.34 10.30
C ALA A 73 9.24 -19.60 8.88
N PRO A 74 9.44 -18.58 8.01
CA PRO A 74 10.06 -18.80 6.71
C PRO A 74 11.49 -19.31 6.80
N LEU A 75 12.26 -18.86 7.80
CA LEU A 75 13.64 -19.32 8.00
C LEU A 75 13.70 -20.76 8.48
N GLN A 76 12.76 -21.19 9.32
CA GLN A 76 12.66 -22.58 9.75
C GLN A 76 12.38 -23.52 8.56
N GLY A 77 11.68 -23.02 7.54
CA GLY A 77 11.38 -23.75 6.30
C GLY A 77 12.51 -23.74 5.26
N MET A 78 13.62 -23.03 5.50
CA MET A 78 14.73 -22.97 4.54
C MET A 78 15.43 -24.32 4.42
N SER A 79 15.73 -24.70 3.18
CA SER A 79 16.49 -25.89 2.83
C SER A 79 17.16 -25.71 1.47
N ASP A 80 18.10 -26.60 1.12
CA ASP A 80 18.74 -26.58 -0.19
C ASP A 80 17.73 -26.65 -1.35
N ALA A 81 16.60 -27.34 -1.17
CA ALA A 81 15.53 -27.40 -2.15
C ALA A 81 14.84 -26.04 -2.36
N VAL A 82 14.56 -25.32 -1.26
CA VAL A 82 13.96 -23.97 -1.33
C VAL A 82 14.88 -23.00 -2.04
N VAL A 83 16.19 -23.08 -1.79
CA VAL A 83 17.18 -22.23 -2.47
C VAL A 83 17.29 -22.56 -3.96
N ALA A 84 17.11 -23.83 -4.33
CA ALA A 84 17.22 -24.29 -5.71
C ALA A 84 15.96 -24.03 -6.55
N GLU A 85 14.76 -24.18 -5.97
CA GLU A 85 13.49 -24.17 -6.70
C GLU A 85 12.61 -22.96 -6.38
N GLY A 86 12.93 -22.20 -5.32
CA GLY A 86 12.03 -21.19 -4.78
C GLY A 86 10.92 -21.80 -3.92
N ALA A 87 10.20 -20.95 -3.18
CA ALA A 87 9.10 -21.42 -2.33
C ALA A 87 8.11 -20.32 -1.99
N LEU A 88 6.84 -20.71 -1.83
CA LEU A 88 5.83 -19.91 -1.15
C LEU A 88 5.60 -20.52 0.23
N PHE A 89 5.96 -19.81 1.29
CA PHE A 89 5.86 -20.32 2.66
C PHE A 89 4.42 -20.24 3.17
N GLU A 90 4.01 -21.22 3.97
CA GLU A 90 2.72 -21.19 4.67
C GLU A 90 2.72 -20.06 5.70
N PRO A 91 1.87 -19.03 5.52
CA PRO A 91 1.79 -17.93 6.47
C PRO A 91 1.17 -18.38 7.79
N GLY A 92 1.58 -17.73 8.89
CA GLY A 92 0.87 -17.85 10.15
C GLY A 92 -0.57 -17.31 10.06
N PRO A 93 -1.44 -17.68 11.01
CA PRO A 93 -2.81 -17.18 11.03
C PRO A 93 -2.82 -15.65 11.10
N ALA A 94 -3.63 -15.02 10.24
CA ALA A 94 -3.84 -13.58 10.24
C ALA A 94 -5.03 -13.22 11.13
N PHE A 95 -4.91 -12.15 11.91
CA PHE A 95 -5.96 -11.75 12.85
C PHE A 95 -6.63 -10.45 12.43
N GLN A 96 -7.96 -10.45 12.46
CA GLN A 96 -8.77 -9.24 12.39
C GLN A 96 -9.02 -8.70 13.79
N PHE A 97 -8.50 -7.51 14.06
CA PHE A 97 -8.81 -6.77 15.28
C PHE A 97 -10.05 -5.91 15.07
N GLY A 98 -11.06 -6.12 15.91
CA GLY A 98 -12.17 -5.17 16.02
C GLY A 98 -11.69 -3.87 16.63
N TYR A 99 -12.13 -2.72 16.10
CA TYR A 99 -12.05 -1.49 16.88
C TYR A 99 -13.02 -1.65 18.07
N PRO A 100 -12.59 -1.41 19.31
CA PRO A 100 -13.55 -1.28 20.40
C PRO A 100 -14.57 -0.23 20.00
N ALA A 101 -15.85 -0.48 20.27
CA ALA A 101 -16.90 0.50 20.05
C ALA A 101 -16.53 1.76 20.84
N HIS A 102 -15.99 2.76 20.15
CA HIS A 102 -15.78 4.06 20.75
C HIS A 102 -17.18 4.66 20.88
N GLY A 103 -17.78 4.50 22.07
CA GLY A 103 -18.90 5.34 22.47
C GLY A 103 -18.48 6.79 22.22
N GLY A 104 -19.39 7.60 21.67
CA GLY A 104 -19.13 8.96 21.16
C GLY A 104 -18.69 10.00 22.19
N GLU A 105 -18.03 9.58 23.26
CA GLU A 105 -17.56 10.40 24.36
C GLU A 105 -16.05 10.64 24.18
N SER A 106 -15.73 11.83 23.67
CA SER A 106 -14.40 12.38 23.77
C SER A 106 -14.15 12.74 25.23
N TYR A 107 -13.57 11.81 25.99
CA TYR A 107 -12.90 12.15 27.24
C TYR A 107 -11.62 12.88 26.84
N GLY A 108 -11.47 14.16 27.20
CA GLY A 108 -10.35 15.03 26.81
C GLY A 108 -8.93 14.58 27.25
N GLN A 109 -8.75 13.29 27.57
CA GLN A 109 -7.48 12.61 27.79
C GLN A 109 -6.95 12.10 26.43
N GLN A 110 -5.73 12.44 26.07
CA GLN A 110 -5.05 11.75 24.96
C GLN A 110 -4.62 10.36 25.44
N HIS A 111 -5.04 9.31 24.74
CA HIS A 111 -4.58 7.95 25.02
C HIS A 111 -3.24 7.72 24.30
N TRP A 112 -2.29 7.12 25.01
CA TRP A 112 -1.04 6.69 24.41
C TRP A 112 -1.26 5.34 23.72
N GLY A 113 -1.51 5.38 22.42
CA GLY A 113 -1.53 4.19 21.57
C GLY A 113 -0.16 3.97 20.94
N ARG A 114 0.32 2.73 20.90
CA ARG A 114 1.32 2.32 19.91
C ARG A 114 0.59 1.93 18.63
N PRO A 115 1.20 2.06 17.43
CA PRO A 115 0.68 1.40 16.24
C PRO A 115 0.51 -0.08 16.56
N SER A 116 -0.73 -0.59 16.59
CA SER A 116 -0.94 -2.03 16.59
C SER A 116 -0.49 -2.55 15.23
N PRO A 117 0.03 -3.79 15.15
CA PRO A 117 0.03 -4.49 13.88
C PRO A 117 -1.44 -4.44 13.42
N GLY A 118 -1.71 -3.78 12.30
CA GLY A 118 -3.08 -3.68 11.81
C GLY A 118 -3.66 -5.07 11.56
N SER A 119 -4.93 -5.14 11.18
CA SER A 119 -5.50 -6.37 10.62
C SER A 119 -4.82 -6.65 9.28
N VAL A 120 -3.66 -7.30 9.29
CA VAL A 120 -2.85 -7.60 8.12
C VAL A 120 -2.41 -9.07 8.10
N ALA A 121 -2.31 -9.64 6.90
CA ALA A 121 -1.70 -10.94 6.66
C ALA A 121 -0.29 -10.75 6.10
N THR A 122 0.69 -11.48 6.63
CA THR A 122 2.07 -11.44 6.12
C THR A 122 2.33 -12.69 5.30
N VAL A 123 2.76 -12.50 4.06
CA VAL A 123 3.11 -13.57 3.13
C VAL A 123 4.61 -13.51 2.89
N SER A 124 5.29 -14.65 2.98
CA SER A 124 6.73 -14.73 2.70
C SER A 124 6.96 -15.74 1.59
N TYR A 125 7.94 -15.47 0.73
CA TYR A 125 8.31 -16.33 -0.39
C TYR A 125 9.80 -16.17 -0.72
N TYR A 126 10.40 -17.21 -1.31
CA TYR A 126 11.78 -17.21 -1.77
C TYR A 126 11.81 -17.22 -3.29
N LEU A 127 12.58 -16.32 -3.90
CA LEU A 127 12.81 -16.28 -5.35
C LEU A 127 14.26 -16.63 -5.67
N THR A 128 14.45 -17.47 -6.69
CA THR A 128 15.77 -17.75 -7.26
C THR A 128 16.19 -16.64 -8.24
N ALA A 129 17.49 -16.58 -8.56
CA ALA A 129 17.99 -15.64 -9.56
C ALA A 129 17.32 -15.83 -10.94
N GLU A 130 17.08 -17.09 -11.34
CA GLU A 130 16.39 -17.43 -12.61
C GLU A 130 14.92 -16.96 -12.62
N GLN A 131 14.23 -17.10 -11.48
CA GLN A 131 12.87 -16.60 -11.31
C GLN A 131 12.80 -15.07 -11.38
N VAL A 132 13.77 -14.36 -10.80
CA VAL A 132 13.85 -12.89 -10.89
C VAL A 132 14.15 -12.43 -12.32
N GLU A 133 15.05 -13.12 -13.02
CA GLU A 133 15.38 -12.83 -14.42
C GLU A 133 14.15 -13.01 -15.32
N SER A 134 13.43 -14.11 -15.20
CA SER A 134 12.21 -14.34 -16.01
C SER A 134 11.10 -13.31 -15.76
N LEU A 135 10.92 -12.85 -14.50
CA LEU A 135 10.01 -11.75 -14.19
C LEU A 135 10.45 -10.43 -14.83
N SER A 136 11.75 -10.16 -14.88
CA SER A 136 12.29 -8.95 -15.49
C SER A 136 12.14 -8.93 -17.01
N GLU A 137 12.32 -10.08 -17.67
CA GLU A 137 12.11 -10.25 -19.10
C GLU A 137 10.63 -10.06 -19.47
N ALA A 138 9.71 -10.64 -18.70
CA ALA A 138 8.27 -10.49 -18.93
C ALA A 138 7.82 -9.02 -18.87
N VAL A 139 8.36 -8.22 -17.94
CA VAL A 139 8.08 -6.79 -17.86
C VAL A 139 8.67 -6.02 -19.05
N ALA A 140 9.84 -6.42 -19.53
CA ALA A 140 10.46 -5.78 -20.70
C ALA A 140 9.65 -6.06 -21.99
N ASP A 141 9.17 -7.28 -22.16
CA ASP A 141 8.32 -7.68 -23.30
C ASP A 141 6.97 -6.94 -23.28
N GLU A 142 6.34 -6.80 -22.11
CA GLU A 142 5.10 -6.02 -21.96
C GLU A 142 5.30 -4.53 -22.28
N ALA A 143 6.45 -3.96 -21.92
CA ALA A 143 6.80 -2.58 -22.25
C ALA A 143 6.98 -2.39 -23.77
N GLU A 144 7.70 -3.29 -24.45
CA GLU A 144 7.86 -3.25 -25.91
C GLU A 144 6.52 -3.43 -26.64
N ALA A 145 5.66 -4.34 -26.17
CA ALA A 145 4.33 -4.55 -26.74
C ALA A 145 3.41 -3.31 -26.57
N GLY A 146 3.44 -2.68 -25.40
CA GLY A 146 2.69 -1.44 -25.14
C GLY A 146 3.16 -0.26 -26.02
N GLU A 147 4.46 -0.16 -26.30
CA GLU A 147 5.00 0.84 -27.22
C GLU A 147 4.61 0.56 -28.69
N ALA A 148 4.53 -0.71 -29.09
CA ALA A 148 4.08 -1.10 -30.42
C ALA A 148 2.59 -0.79 -30.67
N GLU A 149 1.73 -0.98 -29.66
CA GLU A 149 0.29 -0.66 -29.77
C GLU A 149 0.00 0.85 -29.66
N ALA A 150 0.82 1.61 -28.91
CA ALA A 150 0.75 3.08 -28.86
C ALA A 150 1.14 3.74 -30.20
N GLY A 151 1.68 2.98 -31.16
CA GLY A 151 2.11 3.45 -32.47
C GLY A 151 1.00 3.78 -33.48
N GLU A 152 -0.28 3.52 -33.20
CA GLU A 152 -1.38 3.77 -34.16
C GLU A 152 -2.49 4.73 -33.71
N GLU A 153 -2.57 5.13 -32.43
CA GLU A 153 -3.48 6.19 -31.99
C GLU A 153 -2.75 7.28 -31.21
N GLY A 154 -2.59 8.44 -31.83
CA GLY A 154 -1.93 9.62 -31.25
C GLY A 154 -2.68 10.19 -30.04
N GLY A 155 -2.42 9.63 -28.87
CA GLY A 155 -2.72 10.21 -27.56
C GLY A 155 -1.44 10.67 -26.87
N SER A 156 -1.41 11.89 -26.32
CA SER A 156 -0.26 12.41 -25.58
C SER A 156 0.11 11.52 -24.39
N PRO A 157 1.41 11.35 -24.05
CA PRO A 157 1.87 10.52 -22.95
C PRO A 157 1.56 11.21 -21.61
N GLY A 158 0.35 10.96 -21.10
CA GLY A 158 -0.10 11.39 -19.79
C GLY A 158 0.56 10.54 -18.71
N GLY A 159 1.60 11.10 -18.10
CA GLY A 159 2.24 10.59 -16.89
C GLY A 159 2.98 9.28 -17.11
N ALA A 160 4.31 9.37 -17.26
CA ALA A 160 5.20 8.24 -17.05
C ALA A 160 4.82 7.57 -15.72
N GLY A 161 4.11 6.44 -15.81
CA GLY A 161 4.14 5.45 -14.75
C GLY A 161 5.61 5.21 -14.51
N ARG A 162 6.08 5.47 -13.28
CA ARG A 162 7.40 4.97 -12.87
C ARG A 162 7.47 3.55 -13.39
N GLU A 163 8.43 3.24 -14.26
CA GLU A 163 8.68 1.88 -14.73
C GLU A 163 8.60 0.99 -13.51
N ARG A 164 7.49 0.25 -13.42
CA ARG A 164 7.22 -0.61 -12.29
C ARG A 164 8.17 -1.77 -12.54
N GLY A 165 9.25 -1.82 -11.78
CA GLY A 165 10.18 -2.94 -11.83
C GLY A 165 9.45 -4.27 -11.60
N PRO A 166 10.14 -5.40 -11.84
CA PRO A 166 9.53 -6.73 -11.73
C PRO A 166 8.84 -6.88 -10.38
N GLN A 167 7.62 -7.43 -10.42
CA GLN A 167 6.79 -7.65 -9.25
C GLN A 167 6.21 -9.05 -9.32
N VAL A 168 6.12 -9.69 -8.16
CA VAL A 168 5.41 -10.95 -8.03
C VAL A 168 3.94 -10.66 -7.86
N GLU A 169 3.11 -11.40 -8.60
CA GLU A 169 1.67 -11.39 -8.40
C GLU A 169 1.23 -12.56 -7.51
N ILE A 170 0.51 -12.23 -6.44
CA ILE A 170 -0.12 -13.20 -5.55
C ILE A 170 -1.63 -13.03 -5.61
N THR A 171 -2.32 -14.02 -6.14
CA THR A 171 -3.78 -14.10 -6.15
C THR A 171 -4.27 -14.73 -4.86
N VAL A 172 -5.17 -14.04 -4.16
CA VAL A 172 -5.91 -14.56 -3.01
C VAL A 172 -7.23 -15.14 -3.50
N ILE A 173 -7.43 -16.43 -3.26
CA ILE A 173 -8.60 -17.17 -3.70
C ILE A 173 -9.46 -17.51 -2.48
N GLY A 174 -10.74 -17.16 -2.53
CA GLY A 174 -11.73 -17.45 -1.49
C GLY A 174 -12.09 -18.93 -1.41
N SER A 175 -12.83 -19.33 -0.38
CA SER A 175 -13.31 -20.71 -0.20
C SER A 175 -14.29 -21.17 -1.29
N ASP A 176 -14.90 -20.22 -2.00
CA ASP A 176 -15.74 -20.43 -3.18
C ASP A 176 -14.96 -20.70 -4.46
N GLY A 177 -13.63 -20.53 -4.44
CA GLY A 177 -12.75 -20.66 -5.59
C GLY A 177 -12.66 -19.41 -6.46
N GLU A 178 -13.31 -18.31 -6.07
CA GLU A 178 -13.25 -17.04 -6.77
C GLU A 178 -12.02 -16.22 -6.33
N THR A 179 -11.50 -15.38 -7.23
CA THR A 179 -10.42 -14.47 -6.89
C THR A 179 -10.96 -13.34 -6.02
N PHE A 180 -10.46 -13.23 -4.80
CA PHE A 180 -10.84 -12.20 -3.85
C PHE A 180 -10.00 -10.93 -3.99
N ALA A 181 -8.68 -11.10 -4.16
CA ALA A 181 -7.73 -10.01 -4.30
C ALA A 181 -6.53 -10.45 -5.14
N THR A 182 -5.89 -9.51 -5.83
CA THR A 182 -4.58 -9.68 -6.44
C THR A 182 -3.63 -8.69 -5.82
N ILE A 183 -2.50 -9.19 -5.31
CA ILE A 183 -1.53 -8.39 -4.55
C ILE A 183 -0.19 -8.45 -5.26
N GLN A 184 0.46 -7.30 -5.39
CA GLN A 184 1.79 -7.20 -5.98
C GLN A 184 2.85 -7.09 -4.88
N GLY A 185 3.93 -7.86 -4.99
CA GLY A 185 5.03 -7.91 -4.06
C GLY A 185 6.40 -7.67 -4.73
N PRO A 186 7.46 -7.44 -3.93
CA PRO A 186 8.81 -7.28 -4.44
C PRO A 186 9.29 -8.54 -5.19
N ALA A 187 10.13 -8.36 -6.21
CA ALA A 187 10.77 -9.45 -6.95
C ALA A 187 12.30 -9.42 -6.75
N ASP A 188 12.75 -9.28 -5.50
CA ASP A 188 14.18 -9.33 -5.18
C ASP A 188 14.65 -10.80 -5.08
N GLU A 189 15.92 -11.07 -5.42
CA GLU A 189 16.50 -12.41 -5.21
C GLU A 189 16.52 -12.75 -3.71
N GLY A 190 16.10 -13.97 -3.36
CA GLY A 190 16.10 -14.49 -2.01
C GLY A 190 14.76 -14.36 -1.29
N LEU A 191 14.80 -14.22 0.03
CA LEU A 191 13.61 -14.19 0.88
C LEU A 191 12.92 -12.82 0.83
N ASN A 192 11.68 -12.81 0.37
CA ASN A 192 10.81 -11.65 0.27
C ASN A 192 9.66 -11.74 1.26
N ARG A 193 9.12 -10.57 1.63
CA ARG A 193 7.96 -10.46 2.52
C ARG A 193 7.01 -9.38 2.00
N LEU A 194 5.74 -9.76 1.93
CA LEU A 194 4.61 -8.93 1.53
C LEU A 194 3.62 -8.83 2.69
N THR A 195 2.99 -7.67 2.84
CA THR A 195 1.89 -7.46 3.79
C THR A 195 0.62 -7.12 3.03
N TRP A 196 -0.44 -7.88 3.29
CA TRP A 196 -1.78 -7.66 2.76
C TRP A 196 -2.71 -7.13 3.84
N ASP A 197 -3.49 -6.10 3.54
CA ASP A 197 -4.45 -5.49 4.45
C ASP A 197 -5.79 -6.23 4.56
N MET A 198 -5.85 -7.46 4.02
CA MET A 198 -7.03 -8.31 3.96
C MET A 198 -8.20 -7.70 3.17
N ARG A 199 -7.93 -6.74 2.27
CA ARG A 199 -8.96 -6.16 1.40
C ARG A 199 -8.97 -6.81 0.02
N GLY A 200 -10.18 -6.99 -0.49
CA GLY A 200 -10.43 -7.45 -1.85
C GLY A 200 -10.25 -6.34 -2.88
N GLU A 201 -10.61 -6.62 -4.13
CA GLU A 201 -10.65 -5.59 -5.15
C GLU A 201 -11.81 -4.61 -4.90
N ALA A 202 -11.55 -3.31 -5.08
CA ALA A 202 -12.60 -2.31 -4.94
C ALA A 202 -13.63 -2.54 -6.07
N PRO A 203 -14.93 -2.72 -5.76
CA PRO A 203 -15.92 -2.94 -6.79
C PRO A 203 -15.94 -1.75 -7.73
N GLU A 204 -16.05 -2.02 -9.04
CA GLU A 204 -16.12 -0.99 -10.07
C GLU A 204 -17.12 0.08 -9.65
N ALA A 205 -16.69 1.35 -9.72
CA ALA A 205 -17.55 2.44 -9.32
C ALA A 205 -18.82 2.39 -10.15
N ALA A 206 -19.96 2.13 -9.51
CA ALA A 206 -21.24 2.14 -10.19
C ALA A 206 -21.36 3.46 -10.96
N GLY A 207 -21.64 3.36 -12.26
CA GLY A 207 -21.78 4.52 -13.14
C GLY A 207 -22.73 5.56 -12.53
N PRO A 208 -22.64 6.83 -12.98
CA PRO A 208 -23.39 7.92 -12.38
C PRO A 208 -24.88 7.58 -12.30
N GLY A 209 -25.49 7.76 -11.12
CA GLY A 209 -26.91 7.50 -10.95
C GLY A 209 -27.77 8.35 -11.92
N PRO A 210 -29.05 8.01 -12.14
CA PRO A 210 -29.87 8.64 -13.18
C PRO A 210 -30.07 10.16 -13.01
N TYR A 211 -29.83 10.70 -11.81
CA TYR A 211 -29.75 12.14 -11.56
C TYR A 211 -28.41 12.73 -12.02
N GLN A 212 -27.29 12.09 -11.67
CA GLN A 212 -25.95 12.53 -12.05
C GLN A 212 -25.72 12.43 -13.56
N ALA A 213 -26.26 11.40 -14.21
CA ALA A 213 -26.23 11.27 -15.67
C ALA A 213 -27.01 12.40 -16.37
N ARG A 214 -28.21 12.73 -15.86
CA ARG A 214 -29.01 13.87 -16.35
C ARG A 214 -28.31 15.20 -16.13
N GLN A 215 -27.74 15.41 -14.95
CA GLN A 215 -27.00 16.62 -14.63
C GLN A 215 -25.76 16.77 -15.50
N ARG A 216 -25.02 15.69 -15.79
CA ARG A 216 -23.89 15.70 -16.73
C ARG A 216 -24.33 16.04 -18.15
N ALA A 217 -25.44 15.48 -18.62
CA ALA A 217 -25.98 15.81 -19.94
C ALA A 217 -26.42 17.28 -20.04
N GLU A 218 -27.09 17.81 -19.01
CA GLU A 218 -27.52 19.21 -18.96
C GLU A 218 -26.31 20.18 -18.88
N ILE A 219 -25.26 19.81 -18.14
CA ILE A 219 -24.02 20.57 -18.08
C ILE A 219 -23.29 20.53 -19.44
N ALA A 220 -23.24 19.39 -20.11
CA ALA A 220 -22.64 19.27 -21.44
C ALA A 220 -23.37 20.11 -22.48
N GLU A 221 -24.70 20.10 -22.48
CA GLU A 221 -25.52 20.94 -23.39
C GLU A 221 -25.30 22.44 -23.12
N ARG A 222 -25.26 22.84 -21.84
CA ARG A 222 -24.96 24.23 -21.46
C ARG A 222 -23.54 24.64 -21.81
N ALA A 223 -22.58 23.71 -21.73
CA ALA A 223 -21.20 24.00 -22.00
C ALA A 223 -20.96 24.43 -23.45
N VAL A 224 -21.65 23.82 -24.40
CA VAL A 224 -21.61 24.23 -25.82
C VAL A 224 -22.13 25.66 -25.99
N ALA A 225 -23.30 25.98 -25.42
CA ALA A 225 -23.89 27.31 -25.54
C ALA A 225 -23.05 28.41 -24.85
N VAL A 226 -22.46 28.09 -23.69
CA VAL A 226 -21.57 29.02 -22.96
C VAL A 226 -20.25 29.20 -23.71
N ARG A 227 -19.70 28.15 -24.33
CA ARG A 227 -18.50 28.22 -25.18
C ARG A 227 -18.69 29.24 -26.29
N ASP A 228 -19.72 29.04 -27.11
CA ASP A 228 -19.96 29.83 -28.31
C ASP A 228 -20.16 31.31 -27.94
N SER A 229 -20.92 31.58 -26.86
CA SER A 229 -21.12 32.93 -26.36
C SER A 229 -19.85 33.60 -25.79
N LEU A 230 -18.88 32.84 -25.28
CA LEU A 230 -17.62 33.37 -24.77
C LEU A 230 -16.58 33.55 -25.87
N VAL A 231 -16.56 32.67 -26.87
CA VAL A 231 -15.77 32.85 -28.10
C VAL A 231 -16.21 34.14 -28.82
N ASP A 232 -17.51 34.39 -28.94
CA ASP A 232 -18.06 35.64 -29.47
C ASP A 232 -17.67 36.88 -28.64
N ALA A 233 -17.34 36.69 -27.36
CA ALA A 233 -16.84 37.71 -26.45
C ALA A 233 -15.30 37.81 -26.43
N ASP A 234 -14.63 37.23 -27.44
CA ASP A 234 -13.18 37.28 -27.67
C ASP A 234 -12.35 36.51 -26.62
N TRP A 235 -12.95 35.51 -25.96
CA TRP A 235 -12.21 34.59 -25.10
C TRP A 235 -11.43 33.57 -25.93
N ASN A 236 -10.28 33.14 -25.40
CA ASN A 236 -9.41 32.18 -26.07
C ASN A 236 -10.06 30.80 -26.18
N GLU A 237 -10.28 30.33 -27.41
CA GLU A 237 -10.97 29.08 -27.71
C GLU A 237 -10.25 27.83 -27.14
N GLN A 238 -8.92 27.76 -27.24
CA GLN A 238 -8.14 26.65 -26.67
C GLN A 238 -8.17 26.62 -25.14
N PHE A 239 -8.35 27.78 -24.50
CA PHE A 239 -8.56 27.87 -23.07
C PHE A 239 -9.97 27.41 -22.70
N LEU A 240 -10.99 27.84 -23.45
CA LEU A 240 -12.38 27.41 -23.25
C LEU A 240 -12.55 25.91 -23.46
N ASP A 241 -11.95 25.30 -24.49
CA ASP A 241 -12.01 23.87 -24.76
C ASP A 241 -11.42 23.04 -23.62
N ARG A 242 -10.25 23.45 -23.10
CA ARG A 242 -9.62 22.81 -21.94
C ARG A 242 -10.45 22.96 -20.67
N MET A 243 -11.03 24.15 -20.47
CA MET A 243 -11.85 24.44 -19.30
C MET A 243 -13.17 23.69 -19.34
N ILE A 244 -13.85 23.63 -20.49
CA ILE A 244 -15.12 22.92 -20.67
C ILE A 244 -14.92 21.41 -20.56
N GLY A 245 -13.86 20.87 -21.15
CA GLY A 245 -13.49 19.46 -21.00
C GLY A 245 -13.34 19.04 -19.53
N MET A 246 -12.95 19.98 -18.65
CA MET A 246 -12.88 19.75 -17.20
C MET A 246 -14.26 19.51 -16.56
N PHE A 247 -15.32 20.14 -17.07
CA PHE A 247 -16.69 20.04 -16.54
C PHE A 247 -17.50 18.92 -17.18
N THR A 248 -17.24 18.60 -18.45
CA THR A 248 -17.91 17.52 -19.19
C THR A 248 -17.26 16.15 -18.92
N GLY A 249 -16.04 16.13 -18.39
CA GLY A 249 -15.28 14.90 -18.11
C GLY A 249 -14.52 14.36 -19.33
N GLU A 250 -14.38 15.17 -20.38
CA GLU A 250 -13.65 14.84 -21.61
C GLU A 250 -12.17 15.23 -21.54
N ALA A 251 -11.74 16.01 -20.54
CA ALA A 251 -10.35 16.36 -20.32
C ALA A 251 -9.59 15.32 -19.48
N ASP A 252 -8.37 15.01 -19.92
CA ASP A 252 -7.42 14.18 -19.18
C ASP A 252 -6.98 14.88 -17.88
N MET A 253 -7.41 14.32 -16.74
CA MET A 253 -7.18 14.86 -15.40
C MET A 253 -5.72 14.74 -14.94
N SER A 254 -4.89 13.94 -15.63
CA SER A 254 -3.46 13.78 -15.31
C SER A 254 -2.64 15.02 -15.70
N GLN A 255 -2.95 15.65 -16.83
CA GLN A 255 -2.34 16.91 -17.28
C GLN A 255 -2.75 18.08 -16.37
N LEU A 256 -3.93 17.98 -15.75
CA LEU A 256 -4.45 18.97 -14.82
C LEU A 256 -3.68 18.93 -13.49
N ALA A 257 -3.41 17.73 -12.96
CA ALA A 257 -2.60 17.56 -11.75
C ALA A 257 -1.16 18.11 -11.91
N ALA A 258 -0.57 18.01 -13.11
CA ALA A 258 0.74 18.59 -13.42
C ALA A 258 0.76 20.13 -13.38
N MET A 259 -0.39 20.80 -13.61
CA MET A 259 -0.50 22.26 -13.48
C MET A 259 -0.74 22.75 -12.05
N PHE A 260 -1.37 21.92 -11.20
CA PHE A 260 -1.61 22.24 -9.79
C PHE A 260 -0.52 21.70 -8.84
N GLY A 261 0.32 20.78 -9.33
CA GLY A 261 1.42 20.14 -8.61
C GLY A 261 2.67 21.02 -8.51
N GLY A 262 2.67 21.93 -7.53
CA GLY A 262 3.85 22.45 -6.82
C GLY A 262 5.18 22.57 -7.59
N GLY A 263 5.30 23.59 -8.45
CA GLY A 263 6.59 24.14 -8.87
C GLY A 263 6.84 25.47 -8.17
N GLY A 264 7.81 25.51 -7.24
CA GLY A 264 8.23 26.75 -6.59
C GLY A 264 8.63 27.80 -7.64
N ALA A 265 8.17 29.04 -7.46
CA ALA A 265 8.52 30.16 -8.31
C ALA A 265 10.07 30.28 -8.41
N PRO A 266 10.65 30.50 -9.60
CA PRO A 266 12.07 30.78 -9.71
C PRO A 266 12.39 32.07 -8.95
N SER A 267 13.50 32.01 -8.21
CA SER A 267 14.11 33.12 -7.49
C SER A 267 14.14 34.42 -8.31
N GLY A 268 13.79 35.52 -7.67
CA GLY A 268 13.53 36.80 -8.30
C GLY A 268 14.76 37.53 -8.83
N ASP A 269 14.53 38.28 -9.90
CA ASP A 269 15.38 39.35 -10.36
C ASP A 269 15.23 40.56 -9.38
N PRO A 270 16.30 41.01 -8.70
CA PRO A 270 16.22 42.05 -7.67
C PRO A 270 15.80 43.43 -8.17
N GLU A 271 15.81 43.66 -9.50
CA GLU A 271 15.41 44.94 -10.10
C GLU A 271 14.01 44.91 -10.72
N SER A 272 13.27 43.80 -10.59
CA SER A 272 11.89 43.74 -11.09
C SER A 272 10.94 44.63 -10.28
N PHE A 273 10.34 45.60 -10.97
CA PHE A 273 9.39 46.55 -10.40
C PHE A 273 8.18 45.80 -9.82
N ARG A 274 7.91 46.00 -8.52
CA ARG A 274 6.69 45.47 -7.88
C ARG A 274 5.54 46.43 -8.13
N GLU A 275 4.64 46.04 -9.04
CA GLU A 275 3.41 46.79 -9.30
C GLU A 275 2.51 46.87 -8.07
N ARG A 276 1.76 47.98 -7.96
CA ARG A 276 0.79 48.20 -6.88
C ARG A 276 -0.48 47.39 -7.16
N PRO A 277 -1.21 46.95 -6.12
CA PRO A 277 -2.46 46.22 -6.30
C PRO A 277 -3.47 47.03 -7.12
N GLY A 278 -3.81 46.56 -8.33
CA GLY A 278 -4.89 47.10 -9.17
C GLY A 278 -4.50 47.63 -10.56
N GLU A 279 -3.24 47.56 -10.99
CA GLU A 279 -2.78 48.20 -12.25
C GLU A 279 -2.36 47.25 -13.39
N SER A 280 -2.74 45.98 -13.38
CA SER A 280 -2.50 45.12 -14.56
C SER A 280 -3.60 45.31 -15.63
N PRO A 281 -3.27 45.67 -16.89
CA PRO A 281 -4.24 45.62 -17.98
C PRO A 281 -4.57 44.15 -18.31
N PRO A 282 -5.77 43.86 -18.86
CA PRO A 282 -6.14 42.52 -19.24
C PRO A 282 -5.40 42.15 -20.53
N GLY A 283 -4.29 41.43 -20.41
CA GLY A 283 -3.65 40.81 -21.56
C GLY A 283 -2.15 40.62 -21.41
N GLY A 284 -1.70 39.37 -21.38
CA GLY A 284 -0.31 39.01 -21.65
C GLY A 284 0.40 38.29 -20.51
N GLY A 285 0.03 37.05 -20.21
CA GLY A 285 0.78 36.16 -19.33
C GLY A 285 -0.04 34.92 -19.02
N GLY A 286 0.33 33.78 -19.60
CA GLY A 286 -0.40 32.51 -19.53
C GLY A 286 -0.40 31.84 -18.16
N GLY A 287 -0.96 32.51 -17.16
CA GLY A 287 -1.28 31.96 -15.84
C GLY A 287 -2.80 31.81 -15.67
N PHE A 288 -3.21 30.66 -15.15
CA PHE A 288 -4.61 30.33 -14.86
C PHE A 288 -5.26 31.39 -13.96
N ASN A 289 -6.30 32.09 -14.44
CA ASN A 289 -7.05 33.06 -13.64
C ASN A 289 -8.21 32.38 -12.90
N PHE A 290 -8.05 32.19 -11.58
CA PHE A 290 -9.07 31.58 -10.70
C PHE A 290 -10.43 32.33 -10.72
N GLY A 291 -10.44 33.62 -11.05
CA GLY A 291 -11.68 34.38 -11.20
C GLY A 291 -12.51 33.92 -12.41
N GLN A 292 -11.85 33.68 -13.54
CA GLN A 292 -12.49 33.21 -14.77
C GLN A 292 -13.03 31.79 -14.63
N MET A 293 -12.32 30.91 -13.90
CA MET A 293 -12.81 29.57 -13.57
C MET A 293 -14.09 29.63 -12.73
N ARG A 294 -14.17 30.58 -11.79
CA ARG A 294 -15.36 30.75 -10.95
C ARG A 294 -16.54 31.27 -11.75
N GLU A 295 -16.34 32.27 -12.60
CA GLU A 295 -17.40 32.82 -13.46
C GLU A 295 -17.94 31.75 -14.43
N LEU A 296 -17.04 30.98 -15.05
CA LEU A 296 -17.42 29.87 -15.93
C LEU A 296 -18.16 28.76 -15.16
N ALA A 297 -17.72 28.43 -13.95
CA ALA A 297 -18.40 27.46 -13.09
C ALA A 297 -19.80 27.92 -12.67
N GLU A 298 -19.98 29.21 -12.37
CA GLU A 298 -21.28 29.79 -12.04
C GLU A 298 -22.23 29.77 -13.26
N LEU A 299 -21.70 29.95 -14.47
CA LEU A 299 -22.48 29.87 -15.72
C LEU A 299 -22.88 28.43 -16.08
N LEU A 300 -21.98 27.46 -15.91
CA LEU A 300 -22.23 26.06 -16.22
C LEU A 300 -23.10 25.38 -15.15
N VAL A 301 -22.87 25.72 -13.87
CA VAL A 301 -23.59 25.16 -12.72
C VAL A 301 -24.01 26.28 -11.76
N PRO A 302 -25.21 26.87 -11.94
CA PRO A 302 -25.69 27.96 -11.10
C PRO A 302 -25.69 27.59 -9.60
N GLY A 303 -24.93 28.34 -8.80
CA GLY A 303 -24.80 28.12 -7.35
C GLY A 303 -23.74 27.11 -6.91
N ALA A 304 -22.93 26.57 -7.83
CA ALA A 304 -21.84 25.67 -7.47
C ALA A 304 -20.70 26.40 -6.75
N GLY A 305 -20.62 26.23 -5.43
CA GLY A 305 -19.47 26.69 -4.64
C GLY A 305 -18.22 25.83 -4.86
N MET A 306 -17.04 26.33 -4.46
CA MET A 306 -15.75 25.62 -4.57
C MET A 306 -15.74 24.22 -3.94
N SER A 307 -16.53 23.99 -2.89
CA SER A 307 -16.66 22.67 -2.26
C SER A 307 -17.47 21.67 -3.09
N GLN A 308 -18.36 22.17 -3.95
CA GLN A 308 -19.19 21.37 -4.85
C GLN A 308 -18.42 21.06 -6.14
N LEU A 309 -17.69 22.05 -6.66
CA LEU A 309 -16.68 21.90 -7.72
C LEU A 309 -15.61 20.88 -7.33
N SER A 310 -15.02 21.00 -6.14
CA SER A 310 -14.04 20.04 -5.63
C SER A 310 -14.58 18.62 -5.50
N ARG A 311 -15.88 18.43 -5.22
CA ARG A 311 -16.54 17.11 -5.19
C ARG A 311 -16.90 16.58 -6.58
N MET A 312 -17.12 17.47 -7.53
CA MET A 312 -17.35 17.12 -8.94
C MET A 312 -16.04 16.65 -9.59
N PHE A 313 -14.92 17.31 -9.26
CA PHE A 313 -13.57 16.97 -9.75
C PHE A 313 -12.93 15.78 -9.01
N ARG A 314 -13.16 15.63 -7.70
CA ARG A 314 -12.82 14.41 -6.95
C ARG A 314 -13.97 13.43 -7.01
N GLY A 315 -14.38 13.07 -8.23
CA GLY A 315 -15.48 12.16 -8.57
C GLY A 315 -16.17 11.62 -7.33
N GLY A 316 -17.24 12.30 -6.91
CA GLY A 316 -18.03 11.95 -5.73
C GLY A 316 -18.78 10.63 -5.88
N GLY A 317 -18.07 9.54 -6.17
CA GLY A 317 -18.35 8.24 -5.61
C GLY A 317 -17.65 8.22 -4.27
N GLY A 318 -18.39 8.04 -3.18
CA GLY A 318 -17.80 7.34 -2.05
C GLY A 318 -17.36 6.00 -2.63
N GLY A 319 -16.07 5.88 -2.97
CA GLY A 319 -15.51 4.63 -3.44
C GLY A 319 -15.96 3.60 -2.43
N ARG A 320 -16.77 2.64 -2.88
CA ARG A 320 -17.16 1.54 -2.01
C ARG A 320 -15.84 0.97 -1.52
N GLN A 321 -15.63 1.05 -0.22
CA GLN A 321 -14.38 0.56 0.35
C GLN A 321 -14.28 -0.92 -0.05
N ALA A 322 -13.11 -1.31 -0.56
CA ALA A 322 -12.84 -2.69 -0.91
C ALA A 322 -13.31 -3.62 0.22
N PRO A 323 -14.03 -4.70 -0.11
CA PRO A 323 -14.57 -5.61 0.90
C PRO A 323 -13.42 -6.15 1.75
N LEU A 324 -13.63 -6.24 3.06
CA LEU A 324 -12.69 -6.92 3.94
C LEU A 324 -12.93 -8.43 3.83
N ALA A 325 -11.86 -9.23 3.84
CA ALA A 325 -11.96 -10.68 3.87
C ALA A 325 -12.80 -11.13 5.07
N GLU A 326 -13.58 -12.19 4.93
CA GLU A 326 -14.29 -12.78 6.06
C GLU A 326 -13.37 -13.81 6.76
N PRO A 327 -13.56 -14.10 8.05
CA PRO A 327 -12.81 -15.14 8.73
C PRO A 327 -13.00 -16.50 8.05
N GLY A 328 -11.91 -17.22 7.82
CA GLY A 328 -11.90 -18.51 7.15
C GLY A 328 -10.61 -18.80 6.40
N ALA A 329 -10.66 -19.89 5.63
CA ALA A 329 -9.54 -20.38 4.85
C ALA A 329 -9.50 -19.75 3.45
N TYR A 330 -8.32 -19.26 3.07
CA TYR A 330 -8.01 -18.72 1.75
C TYR A 330 -6.84 -19.51 1.14
N THR A 331 -6.78 -19.55 -0.19
CA THR A 331 -5.61 -20.08 -0.91
C THR A 331 -4.84 -18.93 -1.52
N LEU A 332 -3.57 -18.83 -1.20
CA LEU A 332 -2.64 -17.91 -1.86
C LEU A 332 -2.01 -18.64 -3.04
N ARG A 333 -2.08 -18.05 -4.22
CA ARG A 333 -1.44 -18.55 -5.43
C ARG A 333 -0.46 -17.51 -5.92
N MET A 334 0.80 -17.91 -6.05
CA MET A 334 1.88 -17.08 -6.57
C MET A 334 2.29 -17.61 -7.93
N THR A 335 2.38 -16.74 -8.92
CA THR A 335 2.80 -17.09 -10.28
C THR A 335 4.14 -16.41 -10.56
N VAL A 336 5.12 -17.18 -11.03
CA VAL A 336 6.45 -16.70 -11.40
C VAL A 336 6.86 -17.39 -12.69
N GLY A 337 6.86 -16.64 -13.80
CA GLY A 337 7.02 -17.22 -15.14
C GLY A 337 5.94 -18.27 -15.42
N ASP A 338 6.36 -19.49 -15.77
CA ASP A 338 5.47 -20.64 -16.00
C ASP A 338 5.13 -21.42 -14.73
N GLU A 339 5.75 -21.09 -13.59
CA GLU A 339 5.58 -21.82 -12.34
C GLU A 339 4.45 -21.22 -11.50
N THR A 340 3.67 -22.09 -10.86
CA THR A 340 2.61 -21.70 -9.94
C THR A 340 2.80 -22.40 -8.61
N LEU A 341 3.01 -21.61 -7.57
CA LEU A 341 3.11 -22.07 -6.18
C LEU A 341 1.82 -21.71 -5.44
N SER A 342 1.39 -22.57 -4.52
CA SER A 342 0.18 -22.30 -3.75
C SER A 342 0.32 -22.72 -2.29
N THR A 343 -0.31 -21.98 -1.40
CA THR A 343 -0.36 -22.27 0.03
C THR A 343 -1.68 -21.82 0.64
N ARG A 344 -1.93 -22.25 1.89
CA ARG A 344 -3.14 -21.92 2.63
C ARG A 344 -2.90 -20.76 3.59
N LEU A 345 -3.86 -19.86 3.71
CA LEU A 345 -3.90 -18.80 4.71
C LEU A 345 -5.18 -18.94 5.53
N GLU A 346 -5.05 -18.91 6.85
CA GLU A 346 -6.19 -18.82 7.77
C GLU A 346 -6.34 -17.39 8.27
N ILE A 347 -7.56 -16.86 8.18
CA ILE A 347 -7.94 -15.57 8.74
C ILE A 347 -8.90 -15.81 9.90
N ASP A 348 -8.52 -15.36 11.09
CA ASP A 348 -9.36 -15.43 12.28
C ASP A 348 -9.77 -14.03 12.74
N ARG A 349 -10.95 -13.92 13.35
CA ARG A 349 -11.41 -12.71 14.02
C ARG A 349 -11.36 -12.94 15.50
N ILE A 350 -10.38 -12.30 16.15
CA ILE A 350 -10.31 -12.31 17.61
C ILE A 350 -11.55 -11.57 18.11
N GLY A 351 -12.49 -12.32 18.69
CA GLY A 351 -13.63 -11.77 19.40
C GLY A 351 -13.16 -10.94 20.60
N GLU A 352 -14.09 -10.27 21.28
CA GLU A 352 -13.78 -9.65 22.58
C GLU A 352 -13.06 -10.69 23.46
N LEU A 353 -11.85 -10.37 23.95
CA LEU A 353 -11.16 -11.17 24.96
C LEU A 353 -11.99 -11.08 26.25
N THR A 354 -13.09 -11.82 26.31
CA THR A 354 -13.82 -12.08 27.55
C THR A 354 -12.96 -12.99 28.41
N GLY A 355 -12.94 -12.79 29.73
CA GLY A 355 -12.12 -13.61 30.65
C GLY A 355 -12.31 -15.13 30.48
N GLU A 356 -13.42 -15.57 29.92
CA GLU A 356 -13.74 -16.97 29.63
C GLU A 356 -12.99 -17.56 28.41
N ASN A 357 -12.49 -16.73 27.50
CA ASN A 357 -11.77 -17.17 26.27
C ASN A 357 -10.29 -16.77 26.27
N SER A 358 -9.76 -16.25 27.38
CA SER A 358 -8.36 -15.88 27.48
C SER A 358 -7.51 -17.11 27.83
N PRO A 359 -6.56 -17.55 26.97
CA PRO A 359 -5.64 -18.63 27.31
C PRO A 359 -4.73 -18.27 28.50
N PHE A 360 -4.68 -17.00 28.88
CA PHE A 360 -3.89 -16.49 29.99
C PHE A 360 -4.31 -17.07 31.35
N GLU A 361 -5.60 -17.34 31.60
CA GLU A 361 -6.02 -17.85 32.92
C GLU A 361 -5.47 -19.26 33.20
N GLU A 362 -5.53 -20.16 32.22
CA GLU A 362 -4.94 -21.51 32.35
C GLU A 362 -3.41 -21.47 32.41
N GLU A 363 -2.77 -20.65 31.59
CA GLU A 363 -1.30 -20.52 31.60
C GLU A 363 -0.79 -19.85 32.88
N TRP A 364 -1.51 -18.85 33.39
CA TRP A 364 -1.19 -18.20 34.66
C TRP A 364 -1.37 -19.15 35.84
N ALA A 365 -2.41 -19.98 35.83
CA ALA A 365 -2.59 -21.04 36.82
C ALA A 365 -1.43 -22.07 36.77
N ARG A 366 -1.01 -22.51 35.57
CA ARG A 366 0.14 -23.43 35.41
C ARG A 366 1.45 -22.79 35.85
N LEU A 367 1.67 -21.51 35.55
CA LEU A 367 2.84 -20.76 36.00
C LEU A 367 2.87 -20.65 37.53
N LEU A 368 1.76 -20.29 38.16
CA LEU A 368 1.64 -20.21 39.61
C LEU A 368 1.85 -21.57 40.28
N GLU A 369 1.36 -22.65 39.68
CA GLU A 369 1.59 -24.01 40.17
C GLU A 369 3.07 -24.41 40.09
N ARG A 370 3.75 -24.05 38.99
CA ARG A 370 5.19 -24.29 38.80
C ARG A 370 6.04 -23.47 39.77
N LEU A 371 5.65 -22.23 40.04
CA LEU A 371 6.28 -21.37 41.06
C LEU A 371 6.00 -21.88 42.48
N GLY A 372 4.80 -22.41 42.73
CA GLY A 372 4.41 -23.02 44.01
C GLY A 372 5.18 -24.30 44.33
N ARG A 373 5.52 -25.09 43.31
CA ARG A 373 6.39 -26.28 43.44
C ARG A 373 7.88 -25.96 43.65
N MET A 374 8.28 -24.69 43.49
CA MET A 374 9.64 -24.21 43.77
C MET A 374 9.81 -23.63 45.19
N ARG A 375 8.75 -23.61 46.01
CA ARG A 375 8.84 -23.42 47.47
C ARG A 375 8.86 -24.76 48.18
#